data_AF-A0A1E2UU92-F1
#
_entry.id   AF-A0A1E2UU92-F1
#
_cell.length_a   1.000
_cell.length_b   1.000
_cell.length_c   1.000
_cell.angle_alpha   90.00
_cell.angle_beta   90.00
_cell.angle_gamma   90.00
#
_symmetry.space_group_name_H-M   'P 1'
#
loop_
_entity.id
_entity.type
_entity.pdbx_description
1 polymer ?
#
loop_
_entity_poly.entity_id
_entity_poly.type
_entity_poly.pdbx_seq_one_letter_code
_entity_poly.pdbx_strand_id
1 'polypeptide(L)'
;MTFQEHYGITHELVDDWISQSSSSIEFTCLLRDHLLDHFKCEIFFEKSPTNAYCLNAAGKVLNDVKLVHMVRDGRDVVSSLMNRGWNLFGAGTRWLYDTVQGLEARNSPNYMELRYEEFVSKPDNVLNELFSYLNVSQTANDLLNSNKEVPGSYYEEWTERSEPKAWNQTPSDPISTKSIGKYKEKLTKGELNYLNKIKLKRRVDINPDTPRSFGELLEYLAYPRSIQQDSRIEFNTITFNPYKLADYLRRVHRFHNRNYWHLPQIYTY
;
A
#
# COMPACT_ATOMS: atom_id res chain seq x y z
N MET A 1 23.79 16.69 -9.58
CA MET A 1 23.61 16.84 -8.13
C MET A 1 23.75 15.46 -7.50
N THR A 2 24.71 15.27 -6.60
CA THR A 2 24.89 14.00 -5.89
C THR A 2 23.82 13.84 -4.80
N PHE A 3 23.63 12.62 -4.28
CA PHE A 3 22.74 12.39 -3.14
C PHE A 3 23.09 13.28 -1.94
N GLN A 4 24.39 13.39 -1.63
CA GLN A 4 24.89 14.21 -0.53
C GLN A 4 24.57 15.69 -0.73
N GLU A 5 24.73 16.21 -1.95
CA GLU A 5 24.38 17.59 -2.30
C GLU A 5 22.87 17.84 -2.22
N HIS A 6 22.05 16.90 -2.70
CA HIS A 6 20.59 17.08 -2.73
C HIS A 6 19.98 17.11 -1.33
N TYR A 7 20.41 16.19 -0.46
CA TYR A 7 19.88 16.04 0.91
C TYR A 7 20.68 16.80 1.97
N GLY A 8 21.82 17.40 1.60
CA GLY A 8 22.71 18.07 2.54
C GLY A 8 23.34 17.12 3.58
N ILE A 9 23.51 15.85 3.24
CA ILE A 9 24.01 14.81 4.16
C ILE A 9 25.44 14.44 3.80
N THR A 10 26.38 14.59 4.73
CA THR A 10 27.78 14.14 4.60
C THR A 10 28.05 12.91 5.46
N HIS A 11 29.18 12.24 5.21
CA HIS A 11 29.57 11.09 6.03
C HIS A 11 29.85 11.49 7.48
N GLU A 12 30.49 12.63 7.70
CA GLU A 12 30.80 13.15 9.03
C GLU A 12 29.53 13.40 9.86
N LEU A 13 28.48 13.93 9.21
CA LEU A 13 27.19 14.17 9.85
C LEU A 13 26.49 12.85 10.23
N VAL A 14 26.58 11.83 9.38
CA VAL A 14 26.03 10.50 9.69
C VAL A 14 26.78 9.85 10.85
N ASP A 15 28.11 9.93 10.86
CA ASP A 15 28.94 9.41 11.96
C ASP A 15 28.63 10.12 13.28
N ASP A 16 28.41 11.43 13.23
CA ASP A 16 27.98 12.24 14.37
C ASP A 16 26.60 11.79 14.90
N TRP A 17 25.60 11.64 14.03
CA TRP A 17 24.28 11.13 14.42
C TRP A 17 24.32 9.69 14.98
N ILE A 18 25.16 8.82 14.42
CA ILE A 18 25.37 7.47 14.95
C ILE A 18 25.95 7.55 16.37
N SER A 19 26.87 8.47 16.63
CA SER A 19 27.46 8.64 17.97
C SER A 19 26.49 9.24 18.99
N GLN A 20 25.55 10.08 18.55
CA GLN A 20 24.56 10.75 19.40
C GLN A 20 23.30 9.91 19.65
N SER A 21 23.04 8.90 18.82
CA SER A 21 21.83 8.08 18.93
C SER A 21 22.12 6.75 19.63
N SER A 22 21.25 6.37 20.55
CA SER A 22 21.26 5.09 21.25
C SER A 22 20.33 4.06 20.59
N SER A 23 19.51 4.49 19.62
CA SER A 23 18.55 3.66 18.90
C SER A 23 18.33 4.15 17.46
N SER A 24 17.80 3.26 16.61
CA SER A 24 17.41 3.61 15.24
C SER A 24 16.33 4.68 15.17
N ILE A 25 15.53 4.83 16.24
CA ILE A 25 14.47 5.83 16.32
C ILE A 25 15.06 7.21 16.55
N GLU A 26 16.00 7.34 17.50
CA GLU A 26 16.73 8.59 17.73
C GLU A 26 17.50 9.02 16.48
N PHE A 27 18.18 8.07 15.82
CA PHE A 27 18.83 8.34 14.53
C PHE A 27 17.84 8.86 13.48
N THR A 28 16.66 8.23 13.37
CA THR A 28 15.63 8.65 12.42
C THR A 28 15.09 10.04 12.75
N CYS A 29 14.97 10.40 14.03
CA CYS A 29 14.58 11.74 14.44
C CYS A 29 15.63 12.79 14.06
N LEU A 30 16.92 12.50 14.24
CA LEU A 30 18.01 13.40 13.82
C LEU A 30 18.00 13.60 12.29
N LEU A 31 17.85 12.52 11.52
CA LEU A 31 17.71 12.59 10.07
C LEU A 31 16.48 13.42 9.66
N ARG A 32 15.32 13.17 10.29
CA ARG A 32 14.09 13.92 10.04
C ARG A 32 14.30 15.41 10.28
N ASP A 33 14.86 15.78 11.44
CA ASP A 33 15.02 17.17 11.84
C ASP A 33 15.98 17.92 10.92
N HIS A 34 17.05 17.25 10.49
CA HIS A 34 17.94 17.75 9.44
C HIS A 34 17.21 17.97 8.12
N LEU A 35 16.43 17.01 7.65
CA LEU A 35 15.71 17.13 6.38
C LEU A 35 14.64 18.23 6.42
N LEU A 36 13.97 18.41 7.56
CA LEU A 36 13.03 19.51 7.80
C LEU A 36 13.75 20.86 7.69
N ASP A 37 14.89 21.02 8.34
CA ASP A 37 15.66 22.27 8.25
C ASP A 37 16.27 22.48 6.85
N HIS A 38 16.84 21.45 6.24
CA HIS A 38 17.49 21.53 4.93
C HIS A 38 16.52 21.95 3.82
N PHE A 39 15.34 21.31 3.78
CA PHE A 39 14.32 21.63 2.79
C PHE A 39 13.38 22.79 3.20
N LYS A 40 13.55 23.32 4.42
CA LYS A 40 12.68 24.37 4.98
C LYS A 40 11.20 23.97 4.95
N CYS A 41 10.93 22.75 5.38
CA CYS A 41 9.61 22.15 5.43
C CYS A 41 9.14 21.99 6.89
N GLU A 42 7.83 22.02 7.10
CA GLU A 42 7.24 21.83 8.44
C GLU A 42 6.91 20.36 8.73
N ILE A 43 6.66 19.56 7.68
CA ILE A 43 6.26 18.17 7.80
C ILE A 43 7.23 17.28 7.05
N PHE A 44 7.65 16.22 7.73
CA PHE A 44 8.35 15.09 7.14
C PHE A 44 7.33 14.02 6.80
N PHE A 45 7.22 13.73 5.51
CA PHE A 45 6.26 12.75 5.00
C PHE A 45 6.99 11.57 4.38
N GLU A 46 6.64 10.35 4.82
CA GLU A 46 7.16 9.13 4.22
C GLU A 46 5.99 8.23 3.81
N LYS A 47 6.05 7.74 2.56
CA LYS A 47 5.05 6.86 1.99
C LYS A 47 5.72 5.67 1.34
N SER A 48 5.57 4.54 2.01
CA SER A 48 5.86 3.22 1.47
C SER A 48 4.68 2.30 1.74
N PRO A 49 4.12 1.59 0.74
CA PRO A 49 2.98 0.69 0.97
C PRO A 49 3.23 -0.36 2.07
N THR A 50 4.48 -0.78 2.25
CA THR A 50 4.91 -1.73 3.30
C THR A 50 4.82 -1.17 4.71
N ASN A 51 4.68 0.14 4.89
CA ASN A 51 4.51 0.74 6.22
C ASN A 51 3.21 0.31 6.90
N ALA A 52 2.24 -0.21 6.14
CA ALA A 52 1.05 -0.84 6.71
C ALA A 52 1.42 -1.90 7.78
N TYR A 53 2.58 -2.56 7.65
CA TYR A 53 3.05 -3.55 8.63
C TYR A 53 3.52 -2.95 9.95
N CYS A 54 3.91 -1.69 9.96
CA CYS A 54 4.48 -1.02 11.12
C CYS A 54 3.64 0.13 11.65
N LEU A 55 2.51 0.51 11.02
CA LEU A 55 1.67 1.63 11.46
C LEU A 55 1.34 1.57 12.97
N ASN A 56 0.92 0.41 13.46
CA ASN A 56 0.58 0.25 14.89
C ASN A 56 1.80 0.40 15.80
N ALA A 57 2.96 -0.13 15.38
CA ALA A 57 4.20 0.02 16.14
C ALA A 57 4.69 1.47 16.11
N ALA A 58 4.66 2.13 14.95
CA ALA A 58 5.01 3.53 14.78
C ALA A 58 4.19 4.42 15.71
N GLY A 59 2.86 4.23 15.75
CA GLY A 59 1.97 4.99 16.66
C GLY A 59 2.22 4.76 18.16
N LYS A 60 2.93 3.70 18.55
CA LYS A 60 3.28 3.40 19.94
C LYS A 60 4.63 3.95 20.36
N VAL A 61 5.56 4.11 19.42
CA VAL A 61 6.96 4.44 19.74
C VAL A 61 7.36 5.83 19.26
N LEU A 62 6.75 6.34 18.19
CA LEU A 62 6.98 7.70 17.73
C LEU A 62 5.98 8.65 18.40
N ASN A 63 6.49 9.70 19.03
CA ASN A 63 5.67 10.77 19.57
C ASN A 63 5.04 11.58 18.43
N ASP A 64 3.76 11.95 18.59
CA ASP A 64 3.00 12.82 17.70
C ASP A 64 2.95 12.42 16.22
N VAL A 65 3.27 11.16 15.89
CA VAL A 65 3.17 10.66 14.52
C VAL A 65 1.71 10.60 14.07
N LYS A 66 1.40 11.24 12.94
CA LYS A 66 0.10 11.13 12.26
C LYS A 66 0.12 9.95 11.30
N LEU A 67 -0.74 8.97 11.53
CA LEU A 67 -0.87 7.79 10.68
C LEU A 67 -2.03 8.00 9.69
N VAL A 68 -1.76 7.84 8.40
CA VAL A 68 -2.76 7.91 7.33
C VAL A 68 -2.78 6.56 6.62
N HIS A 69 -3.89 5.84 6.73
CA HIS A 69 -4.06 4.53 6.10
C HIS A 69 -5.07 4.63 4.97
N MET A 70 -4.57 4.56 3.74
CA MET A 70 -5.43 4.52 2.56
C MET A 70 -5.96 3.11 2.32
N VAL A 71 -7.28 2.94 2.38
CA VAL A 71 -7.97 1.70 2.04
C VAL A 71 -8.61 1.80 0.65
N ARG A 72 -8.70 0.67 -0.04
CA ARG A 72 -9.28 0.55 -1.38
C ARG A 72 -9.95 -0.80 -1.52
N ASP A 73 -10.96 -0.90 -2.39
CA ASP A 73 -11.60 -2.17 -2.74
C ASP A 73 -10.54 -3.18 -3.18
N GLY A 74 -10.43 -4.28 -2.41
CA GLY A 74 -9.42 -5.30 -2.63
C GLY A 74 -9.46 -5.92 -4.01
N ARG A 75 -10.62 -5.93 -4.67
CA ARG A 75 -10.78 -6.49 -6.00
C ARG A 75 -10.12 -5.60 -7.06
N ASP A 76 -10.23 -4.28 -6.91
CA ASP A 76 -9.53 -3.33 -7.78
C ASP A 76 -8.03 -3.35 -7.52
N VAL A 77 -7.60 -3.53 -6.27
CA VAL A 77 -6.18 -3.73 -5.93
C VAL A 77 -5.65 -4.99 -6.59
N VAL A 78 -6.38 -6.11 -6.49
CA VAL A 78 -6.01 -7.38 -7.13
C VAL A 78 -5.91 -7.23 -8.63
N SER A 79 -6.92 -6.63 -9.28
CA SER A 79 -6.91 -6.37 -10.72
C SER A 79 -5.69 -5.53 -11.13
N SER A 80 -5.36 -4.49 -10.36
CA SER A 80 -4.18 -3.67 -10.58
C SER A 80 -2.87 -4.44 -10.42
N LEU A 81 -2.74 -5.29 -9.39
CA LEU A 81 -1.55 -6.13 -9.18
C LEU A 81 -1.40 -7.18 -10.29
N MET A 82 -2.50 -7.79 -10.73
CA MET A 82 -2.47 -8.78 -11.81
C MET A 82 -2.00 -8.19 -13.14
N ASN A 83 -2.40 -6.95 -13.46
CA ASN A 83 -1.86 -6.23 -14.61
C ASN A 83 -0.34 -5.97 -14.52
N ARG A 84 0.23 -6.02 -13.31
CA ARG A 84 1.67 -5.87 -13.03
C ARG A 84 2.38 -7.23 -12.88
N GLY A 85 1.76 -8.31 -13.36
CA GLY A 85 2.35 -9.65 -13.41
C GLY A 85 2.18 -10.49 -12.14
N TRP A 86 1.43 -10.02 -11.14
CA TRP A 86 1.10 -10.83 -9.97
C TRP A 86 0.08 -11.91 -10.34
N ASN A 87 0.17 -13.07 -9.70
CA ASN A 87 -0.90 -14.06 -9.80
C ASN A 87 -2.04 -13.71 -8.83
N LEU A 88 -3.24 -14.24 -9.09
CA LEU A 88 -4.44 -13.97 -8.30
C LEU A 88 -4.26 -14.21 -6.80
N PHE A 89 -3.63 -15.32 -6.41
CA PHE A 89 -3.39 -15.65 -5.01
C PHE A 89 -2.43 -14.65 -4.36
N GLY A 90 -1.28 -14.38 -4.98
CA GLY A 90 -0.30 -13.41 -4.50
C GLY A 90 -0.90 -12.00 -4.36
N ALA A 91 -1.71 -11.59 -5.31
CA ALA A 91 -2.38 -10.29 -5.28
C ALA A 91 -3.44 -10.22 -4.17
N GLY A 92 -4.28 -11.27 -4.03
CA GLY A 92 -5.33 -11.32 -3.01
C GLY A 92 -4.77 -11.40 -1.60
N THR A 93 -3.73 -12.21 -1.40
CA THR A 93 -3.02 -12.32 -0.12
C THR A 93 -2.30 -11.04 0.25
N ARG A 94 -1.68 -10.36 -0.73
CA ARG A 94 -1.04 -9.06 -0.52
C ARG A 94 -2.04 -8.03 0.02
N TRP A 95 -3.18 -7.86 -0.65
CA TRP A 95 -4.19 -6.91 -0.19
C TRP A 95 -4.75 -7.28 1.20
N LEU A 96 -5.10 -8.56 1.39
CA LEU A 96 -5.64 -9.04 2.67
C LEU A 96 -4.66 -8.76 3.81
N TYR A 97 -3.39 -9.15 3.65
CA TYR A 97 -2.40 -9.00 4.71
C TYR A 97 -2.05 -7.53 4.97
N ASP A 98 -1.75 -6.74 3.94
CA ASP A 98 -1.41 -5.32 4.09
C ASP A 98 -2.52 -4.55 4.80
N THR A 99 -3.77 -4.75 4.37
CA THR A 99 -4.91 -4.04 4.91
C THR A 99 -5.19 -4.44 6.36
N VAL A 100 -5.11 -5.73 6.68
CA VAL A 100 -5.25 -6.22 8.07
C VAL A 100 -4.18 -5.61 8.97
N GLN A 101 -2.92 -5.63 8.55
CA GLN A 101 -1.84 -5.04 9.35
C GLN A 101 -2.01 -3.53 9.56
N GLY A 102 -2.46 -2.80 8.53
CA GLY A 102 -2.73 -1.36 8.67
C GLY A 102 -3.90 -1.08 9.63
N LEU A 103 -4.92 -1.93 9.64
CA LEU A 103 -6.07 -1.82 10.55
C LEU A 103 -5.72 -2.06 12.02
N GLU A 104 -4.58 -2.70 12.33
CA GLU A 104 -4.11 -2.84 13.71
C GLU A 104 -3.83 -1.49 14.38
N ALA A 105 -3.62 -0.42 13.59
CA ALA A 105 -3.47 0.94 14.08
C ALA A 105 -4.79 1.70 14.23
N ARG A 106 -5.94 1.12 13.86
CA ARG A 106 -7.23 1.84 13.73
C ARG A 106 -7.73 2.46 15.04
N ASN A 107 -7.33 1.90 16.18
CA ASN A 107 -7.69 2.42 17.50
C ASN A 107 -6.68 3.47 18.04
N SER A 108 -5.63 3.80 17.28
CA SER A 108 -4.71 4.87 17.64
C SER A 108 -5.41 6.22 17.56
N PRO A 109 -5.21 7.14 18.52
CA PRO A 109 -5.77 8.50 18.45
C PRO A 109 -5.19 9.31 17.29
N ASN A 110 -4.03 8.92 16.77
CA ASN A 110 -3.39 9.53 15.60
C ASN A 110 -3.50 8.61 14.38
N TYR A 111 -4.68 8.03 14.13
CA TYR A 111 -4.96 7.28 12.91
C TYR A 111 -6.12 7.90 12.14
N MET A 112 -5.90 8.11 10.85
CA MET A 112 -6.93 8.50 9.89
C MET A 112 -7.02 7.43 8.80
N GLU A 113 -8.21 6.85 8.61
CA GLU A 113 -8.51 6.00 7.48
C GLU A 113 -9.04 6.84 6.32
N LEU A 114 -8.45 6.67 5.13
CA LEU A 114 -8.84 7.40 3.93
C LEU A 114 -9.26 6.40 2.85
N ARG A 115 -10.46 6.55 2.30
CA ARG A 115 -10.95 5.66 1.24
C ARG A 115 -10.53 6.17 -0.13
N TYR A 116 -9.84 5.34 -0.90
CA TYR A 116 -9.41 5.67 -2.26
C TYR A 116 -10.58 6.11 -3.14
N GLU A 117 -11.71 5.41 -3.07
CA GLU A 117 -12.87 5.70 -3.92
C GLU A 117 -13.48 7.07 -3.60
N GLU A 118 -13.46 7.47 -2.33
CA GLU A 118 -13.90 8.79 -1.90
C GLU A 118 -12.92 9.87 -2.33
N PHE A 119 -11.62 9.64 -2.10
CA PHE A 119 -10.55 10.56 -2.50
C PHE A 119 -10.60 10.90 -3.98
N VAL A 120 -10.69 9.91 -4.87
CA VAL A 120 -10.69 10.19 -6.32
C VAL A 120 -12.03 10.70 -6.85
N SER A 121 -13.11 10.59 -6.07
CA SER A 121 -14.43 11.11 -6.45
C SER A 121 -14.71 12.50 -5.91
N LYS A 122 -14.15 12.84 -4.75
CA LYS A 122 -14.33 14.11 -4.03
C LYS A 122 -12.99 14.60 -3.47
N PRO A 123 -11.98 14.84 -4.32
CA PRO A 123 -10.62 15.12 -3.87
C PRO A 123 -10.55 16.35 -2.96
N ASP A 124 -11.32 17.40 -3.26
CA ASP A 124 -11.33 18.63 -2.46
C ASP A 124 -11.71 18.38 -0.99
N ASN A 125 -12.78 17.63 -0.77
CA ASN A 125 -13.29 17.35 0.56
C ASN A 125 -12.29 16.49 1.36
N VAL A 126 -11.80 15.41 0.74
CA VAL A 126 -10.88 14.49 1.40
C VAL A 126 -9.53 15.14 1.69
N LEU A 127 -9.02 15.98 0.78
CA LEU A 127 -7.78 16.72 0.99
C LEU A 127 -7.91 17.75 2.12
N ASN A 128 -9.01 18.50 2.17
CA ASN A 128 -9.23 19.46 3.26
C ASN A 128 -9.34 18.76 4.63
N GLU A 129 -10.01 17.61 4.70
CA GLU A 129 -10.07 16.79 5.91
C GLU A 129 -8.68 16.27 6.31
N LEU A 130 -7.92 15.75 5.34
CA LEU A 130 -6.56 15.28 5.56
C LEU A 130 -5.66 16.41 6.06
N PHE A 131 -5.72 17.60 5.46
CA PHE A 131 -4.92 18.75 5.87
C PHE A 131 -5.29 19.25 7.25
N SER A 132 -6.58 19.28 7.58
CA SER A 132 -7.04 19.58 8.94
C SER A 132 -6.50 18.55 9.95
N TYR A 133 -6.50 17.26 9.60
CA TYR A 133 -5.97 16.20 10.47
C TYR A 133 -4.45 16.29 10.67
N LEU A 134 -3.72 16.69 9.63
CA LEU A 134 -2.28 16.91 9.65
C LEU A 134 -1.88 18.26 10.29
N ASN A 135 -2.86 19.11 10.64
CA ASN A 135 -2.65 20.47 11.14
C ASN A 135 -1.82 21.36 10.20
N VAL A 136 -2.07 21.26 8.89
CA VAL A 136 -1.41 22.11 7.89
C VAL A 136 -2.34 23.20 7.39
N SER A 137 -1.77 24.36 7.02
CA SER A 137 -2.55 25.52 6.57
C SER A 137 -2.98 25.46 5.11
N GLN A 138 -2.44 24.51 4.33
CA GLN A 138 -2.78 24.35 2.92
C GLN A 138 -4.21 23.86 2.73
N THR A 139 -4.82 24.27 1.63
CA THR A 139 -6.14 23.84 1.17
C THR A 139 -6.01 22.91 -0.02
N ALA A 140 -7.07 22.14 -0.31
CA ALA A 140 -7.13 21.32 -1.51
C ALA A 140 -6.84 22.12 -2.79
N ASN A 141 -7.35 23.36 -2.88
CA ASN A 141 -7.11 24.24 -4.01
C ASN A 141 -5.64 24.60 -4.18
N ASP A 142 -4.90 24.78 -3.08
CA ASP A 142 -3.46 25.08 -3.13
C ASP A 142 -2.68 23.92 -3.75
N LEU A 143 -3.09 22.67 -3.47
CA LEU A 143 -2.47 21.48 -4.03
C LEU A 143 -2.91 21.22 -5.48
N LEU A 144 -4.22 21.18 -5.74
CA LEU A 144 -4.79 20.78 -7.04
C LEU A 144 -4.48 21.78 -8.16
N ASN A 145 -4.32 23.06 -7.84
CA ASN A 145 -3.95 24.10 -8.79
C ASN A 145 -2.46 24.45 -8.75
N SER A 146 -1.65 23.70 -7.98
CA SER A 146 -0.21 23.94 -7.97
C SER A 146 0.38 23.59 -9.34
N ASN A 147 0.71 24.62 -10.12
CA ASN A 147 1.56 24.51 -11.32
C ASN A 147 3.02 24.18 -10.97
N LYS A 148 3.29 23.67 -9.76
CA LYS A 148 4.64 23.37 -9.32
C LYS A 148 5.11 22.17 -10.13
N GLU A 149 6.07 22.42 -11.02
CA GLU A 149 6.94 21.37 -11.54
C GLU A 149 7.35 20.49 -10.36
N VAL A 150 7.07 19.19 -10.43
CA VAL A 150 7.53 18.22 -9.41
C VAL A 150 9.06 18.34 -9.40
N PRO A 151 9.69 18.94 -8.36
CA PRO A 151 11.11 19.20 -8.41
C PRO A 151 11.87 17.87 -8.30
N GLY A 152 12.57 17.48 -9.37
CA GLY A 152 13.64 16.49 -9.35
C GLY A 152 13.23 15.00 -9.34
N SER A 153 13.97 14.24 -10.17
CA SER A 153 14.34 12.80 -10.15
C SER A 153 13.34 11.68 -9.85
N TYR A 154 12.24 11.91 -9.14
CA TYR A 154 11.25 10.85 -8.89
C TYR A 154 10.64 10.38 -10.22
N TYR A 155 10.40 11.30 -11.15
CA TYR A 155 9.92 10.97 -12.50
C TYR A 155 10.94 10.15 -13.29
N GLU A 156 12.19 10.58 -13.33
CA GLU A 156 13.26 9.95 -14.13
C GLU A 156 13.65 8.56 -13.58
N GLU A 157 13.83 8.41 -12.26
CA GLU A 157 14.13 7.10 -11.65
C GLU A 157 12.94 6.12 -11.71
N TRP A 158 11.68 6.58 -11.62
CA TRP A 158 10.51 5.71 -11.73
C TRP A 158 10.28 5.19 -13.15
N THR A 159 10.52 6.04 -14.16
CA THR A 159 10.41 5.64 -15.57
C THR A 159 11.46 4.61 -15.98
N GLU A 160 12.62 4.60 -15.31
CA GLU A 160 13.69 3.63 -15.59
C GLU A 160 13.57 2.31 -14.81
N ARG A 161 13.04 2.33 -13.57
CA ARG A 161 12.95 1.13 -12.70
C ARG A 161 11.69 0.30 -12.89
N SER A 162 10.63 0.88 -13.44
CA SER A 162 9.39 0.17 -13.73
C SER A 162 9.46 -0.30 -15.18
N GLU A 163 9.16 -1.58 -15.48
CA GLU A 163 8.88 -1.95 -16.87
C GLU A 163 7.83 -0.94 -17.40
N PRO A 164 8.13 -0.14 -18.45
CA PRO A 164 7.30 1.00 -18.87
C PRO A 164 5.86 0.65 -19.26
N LYS A 165 5.49 -0.64 -19.20
CA LYS A 165 4.19 -1.20 -19.58
C LYS A 165 3.26 -1.51 -18.40
N ALA A 166 3.73 -1.44 -17.15
CA ALA A 166 2.98 -1.93 -16.00
C ALA A 166 2.03 -0.87 -15.39
N TRP A 167 2.34 0.42 -15.57
CA TRP A 167 1.55 1.54 -15.09
C TRP A 167 1.18 2.47 -16.25
N ASN A 168 -0.07 2.40 -16.70
CA ASN A 168 -0.60 3.29 -17.74
C ASN A 168 -0.96 4.69 -17.21
N GLN A 169 -0.61 4.99 -15.95
CA GLN A 169 -0.87 6.27 -15.29
C GLN A 169 0.37 6.70 -14.54
N THR A 170 0.67 7.99 -14.62
CA THR A 170 1.77 8.63 -13.91
C THR A 170 1.23 9.56 -12.82
N PRO A 171 2.00 9.88 -11.77
CA PRO A 171 1.54 10.78 -10.71
C PRO A 171 1.13 12.18 -11.17
N SER A 172 1.55 12.63 -12.37
CA SER A 172 1.10 13.91 -12.95
C SER A 172 -0.21 13.82 -13.73
N ASP A 173 -0.76 12.62 -13.95
CA ASP A 173 -2.08 12.51 -14.57
C ASP A 173 -3.15 13.08 -13.61
N PRO A 174 -4.20 13.76 -14.13
CA PRO A 174 -5.28 14.24 -13.30
C PRO A 174 -5.92 13.13 -12.46
N ILE A 175 -6.34 13.48 -11.24
CA ILE A 175 -7.09 12.58 -10.37
C ILE A 175 -8.33 12.08 -11.12
N SER A 176 -8.55 10.76 -11.09
CA SER A 176 -9.58 10.12 -11.91
C SER A 176 -10.24 8.94 -11.22
N THR A 177 -11.56 8.85 -11.38
CA THR A 177 -12.41 7.73 -10.92
C THR A 177 -12.33 6.50 -11.82
N LYS A 178 -11.61 6.56 -12.96
CA LYS A 178 -11.53 5.46 -13.95
C LYS A 178 -11.09 4.12 -13.38
N SER A 179 -10.39 4.11 -12.25
CA SER A 179 -9.86 2.89 -11.64
C SER A 179 -10.78 2.28 -10.59
N ILE A 180 -11.94 2.89 -10.31
CA ILE A 180 -13.00 2.33 -9.45
C ILE A 180 -13.79 1.29 -10.25
N GLY A 181 -13.96 0.09 -9.68
CA GLY A 181 -14.78 -0.97 -10.24
C GLY A 181 -14.19 -1.69 -11.45
N LYS A 182 -12.93 -1.41 -11.84
CA LYS A 182 -12.23 -2.08 -12.94
C LYS A 182 -12.17 -3.60 -12.78
N TYR A 183 -12.20 -4.09 -11.54
CA TYR A 183 -12.26 -5.52 -11.27
C TYR A 183 -13.44 -6.22 -11.95
N LYS A 184 -14.56 -5.52 -12.20
CA LYS A 184 -15.76 -6.08 -12.84
C LYS A 184 -15.51 -6.50 -14.29
N GLU A 185 -14.59 -5.81 -14.96
CA GLU A 185 -14.21 -6.09 -16.35
C GLU A 185 -13.04 -7.07 -16.44
N LYS A 186 -12.24 -7.15 -15.38
CA LYS A 186 -10.94 -7.84 -15.39
C LYS A 186 -10.92 -9.18 -14.67
N LEU A 187 -11.82 -9.38 -13.71
CA LEU A 187 -11.88 -10.60 -12.91
C LEU A 187 -13.16 -11.38 -13.23
N THR A 188 -13.01 -12.67 -13.49
CA THR A 188 -14.12 -13.60 -13.68
C THR A 188 -14.82 -13.89 -12.35
N LYS A 189 -16.06 -14.41 -12.42
CA LYS A 189 -16.80 -14.87 -11.22
C LYS A 189 -16.04 -15.93 -10.42
N GLY A 190 -15.34 -16.84 -11.11
CA GLY A 190 -14.52 -17.88 -10.48
C GLY A 190 -13.35 -17.30 -9.69
N GLU A 191 -12.66 -16.30 -10.24
CA GLU A 191 -11.57 -15.61 -9.55
C GLU A 191 -12.08 -14.81 -8.35
N LEU A 192 -13.22 -14.12 -8.48
CA LEU A 192 -13.86 -13.42 -7.36
C LEU A 192 -14.26 -14.38 -6.22
N ASN A 193 -14.80 -15.55 -6.55
CA ASN A 193 -15.12 -16.58 -5.58
C ASN A 193 -13.84 -17.14 -4.90
N TYR A 194 -12.78 -17.34 -5.68
CA TYR A 194 -11.48 -17.76 -5.15
C TYR A 194 -10.91 -16.74 -4.17
N LEU A 195 -10.93 -15.44 -4.52
CA LEU A 195 -10.47 -14.37 -3.64
C LEU A 195 -11.20 -14.41 -2.29
N ASN A 196 -12.53 -14.50 -2.29
CA ASN A 196 -13.34 -14.55 -1.06
C ASN A 196 -12.93 -15.70 -0.10
N LYS A 197 -12.32 -16.77 -0.62
CA LYS A 197 -11.85 -17.92 0.16
C LYS A 197 -10.43 -17.79 0.68
N ILE A 198 -9.66 -16.79 0.25
CA ILE A 198 -8.32 -16.54 0.78
C ILE A 198 -8.46 -16.13 2.25
N LYS A 199 -7.72 -16.81 3.14
CA LYS A 199 -7.73 -16.54 4.59
C LYS A 199 -6.33 -16.52 5.18
N LEU A 200 -6.12 -15.65 6.16
CA LEU A 200 -4.95 -15.66 7.02
C LEU A 200 -4.98 -16.88 7.94
N LYS A 201 -3.80 -17.46 8.21
CA LYS A 201 -3.67 -18.53 9.20
C LYS A 201 -4.04 -18.01 10.59
N ARG A 202 -4.61 -18.88 11.42
CA ARG A 202 -4.93 -18.59 12.83
C ARG A 202 -3.75 -18.06 13.65
N ARG A 203 -2.53 -18.49 13.33
CA ARG A 203 -1.29 -18.07 14.00
C ARG A 203 -0.83 -16.65 13.66
N VAL A 204 -1.43 -16.01 12.65
CA VAL A 204 -1.16 -14.59 12.37
C VAL A 204 -1.84 -13.80 13.48
N ASP A 205 -1.03 -13.09 14.25
CA ASP A 205 -1.49 -12.28 15.37
C ASP A 205 -2.08 -10.96 14.85
N ILE A 206 -3.39 -10.80 15.06
CA ILE A 206 -4.19 -9.66 14.62
C ILE A 206 -5.29 -9.45 15.64
N ASN A 207 -5.86 -8.25 15.69
CA ASN A 207 -7.00 -7.95 16.54
C ASN A 207 -8.13 -8.98 16.33
N PRO A 208 -8.71 -9.56 17.40
CA PRO A 208 -9.81 -10.54 17.30
C PRO A 208 -11.00 -10.09 16.46
N ASP A 209 -11.28 -8.79 16.43
CA ASP A 209 -12.39 -8.20 15.68
C ASP A 209 -12.06 -7.99 14.20
N THR A 210 -10.78 -8.06 13.82
CA THR A 210 -10.34 -7.91 12.43
C THR A 210 -10.60 -9.21 11.65
N PRO A 211 -11.33 -9.17 10.52
CA PRO A 211 -11.60 -10.36 9.73
C PRO A 211 -10.34 -10.99 9.15
N ARG A 212 -10.37 -12.32 9.03
CA ARG A 212 -9.22 -13.11 8.54
C ARG A 212 -9.34 -13.50 7.08
N SER A 213 -10.51 -13.38 6.46
CA SER A 213 -10.69 -13.68 5.04
C SER A 213 -10.82 -12.42 4.20
N PHE A 214 -10.44 -12.54 2.93
CA PHE A 214 -10.62 -11.48 1.94
C PHE A 214 -12.07 -11.03 1.84
N GLY A 215 -13.02 -11.98 1.80
CA GLY A 215 -14.44 -11.70 1.63
C GLY A 215 -15.08 -11.03 2.86
N GLU A 216 -14.68 -11.42 4.07
CA GLU A 216 -15.15 -10.78 5.31
C GLU A 216 -14.50 -9.40 5.48
N LEU A 217 -13.22 -9.25 5.08
CA LEU A 217 -12.55 -7.96 5.14
C LEU A 217 -13.16 -6.92 4.20
N LEU A 218 -13.61 -7.33 3.01
CA LEU A 218 -14.39 -6.46 2.13
C LEU A 218 -15.63 -5.91 2.85
N GLU A 219 -16.43 -6.77 3.47
CA GLU A 219 -17.65 -6.37 4.18
C GLU A 219 -17.34 -5.47 5.38
N TYR A 220 -16.30 -5.80 6.15
CA TYR A 220 -15.84 -5.00 7.27
C TYR A 220 -15.42 -3.58 6.85
N LEU A 221 -14.90 -3.43 5.64
CA LEU A 221 -14.58 -2.16 5.01
C LEU A 221 -15.77 -1.59 4.21
N ALA A 222 -16.99 -2.08 4.42
CA ALA A 222 -18.21 -1.65 3.75
C ALA A 222 -18.20 -1.79 2.21
N TYR A 223 -17.39 -2.70 1.67
CA TYR A 223 -17.48 -3.09 0.27
C TYR A 223 -18.42 -4.30 0.12
N PRO A 224 -19.38 -4.27 -0.83
CA PRO A 224 -20.33 -5.37 -0.99
C PRO A 224 -19.61 -6.64 -1.48
N ARG A 225 -20.00 -7.81 -0.98
CA ARG A 225 -19.53 -9.08 -1.57
C ARG A 225 -19.99 -9.20 -3.02
N SER A 226 -19.11 -9.72 -3.85
CA SER A 226 -19.33 -9.92 -5.29
C SER A 226 -20.34 -11.02 -5.62
N ILE A 227 -20.91 -11.72 -4.63
CA ILE A 227 -21.74 -12.90 -4.82
C ILE A 227 -22.98 -12.78 -3.93
N GLN A 228 -24.17 -12.69 -4.54
CA GLN A 228 -25.41 -13.12 -3.92
C GLN A 228 -25.25 -14.60 -3.57
N GLN A 229 -25.50 -14.94 -2.30
CA GLN A 229 -25.51 -16.30 -1.79
C GLN A 229 -26.64 -17.09 -2.49
N ASP A 230 -26.40 -17.60 -3.70
CA ASP A 230 -27.37 -18.50 -4.33
C ASP A 230 -26.72 -19.57 -5.21
N SER A 231 -27.10 -20.81 -4.87
CA SER A 231 -26.84 -22.09 -5.53
C SER A 231 -25.40 -22.68 -5.47
N ARG A 232 -25.38 -23.95 -5.05
CA ARG A 232 -24.23 -24.87 -5.03
C ARG A 232 -23.58 -24.91 -6.41
N ILE A 233 -22.33 -24.47 -6.52
CA ILE A 233 -21.52 -24.66 -7.74
C ILE A 233 -20.89 -26.04 -7.64
N GLU A 234 -21.35 -26.98 -8.45
CA GLU A 234 -20.67 -28.26 -8.69
C GLU A 234 -19.30 -28.01 -9.32
N PHE A 235 -18.25 -28.52 -8.68
CA PHE A 235 -16.90 -28.50 -9.22
C PHE A 235 -16.78 -29.57 -10.31
N ASN A 236 -16.79 -29.15 -11.58
CA ASN A 236 -16.25 -30.00 -12.63
C ASN A 236 -14.73 -30.05 -12.50
N THR A 237 -14.22 -31.27 -12.32
CA THR A 237 -12.82 -31.66 -12.19
C THR A 237 -11.89 -30.87 -13.13
N ILE A 238 -10.97 -30.11 -12.55
CA ILE A 238 -9.89 -29.43 -13.27
C ILE A 238 -8.92 -30.49 -13.79
N THR A 239 -8.84 -30.64 -15.10
CA THR A 239 -7.80 -31.44 -15.76
C THR A 239 -6.43 -30.80 -15.53
N PHE A 240 -5.51 -31.60 -14.99
CA PHE A 240 -4.14 -31.21 -14.69
C PHE A 240 -3.41 -30.84 -15.98
N ASN A 241 -3.05 -29.55 -16.16
CA ASN A 241 -2.30 -29.08 -17.33
C ASN A 241 -0.80 -28.96 -16.96
N PRO A 242 0.06 -29.89 -17.42
CA PRO A 242 1.47 -29.95 -17.03
C PRO A 242 2.29 -28.72 -17.48
N TYR A 243 1.80 -27.94 -18.45
CA TYR A 243 2.47 -26.73 -18.92
C TYR A 243 2.44 -25.58 -17.91
N LYS A 244 1.47 -25.56 -16.96
CA LYS A 244 1.41 -24.53 -15.91
C LYS A 244 2.39 -24.78 -14.76
N LEU A 245 2.80 -26.04 -14.51
CA LEU A 245 3.72 -26.37 -13.42
C LEU A 245 5.16 -25.96 -13.76
N ALA A 246 5.62 -26.25 -14.99
CA ALA A 246 6.95 -25.83 -15.45
C ALA A 246 7.09 -24.29 -15.50
N ASP A 247 5.99 -23.58 -15.77
CA ASP A 247 5.98 -22.12 -15.79
C ASP A 247 5.88 -21.52 -14.37
N TYR A 248 5.14 -22.17 -13.47
CA TYR A 248 5.15 -21.85 -12.03
C TYR A 248 6.55 -22.04 -11.43
N LEU A 249 7.21 -23.17 -11.70
CA LEU A 249 8.55 -23.47 -11.18
C LEU A 249 9.61 -22.49 -11.75
N ARG A 250 9.52 -22.12 -13.04
CA ARG A 250 10.37 -21.07 -13.63
C ARG A 250 10.13 -19.68 -13.03
N ARG A 251 8.91 -19.38 -12.56
CA ARG A 251 8.61 -18.12 -11.85
C ARG A 251 9.13 -18.15 -10.42
N VAL A 252 8.91 -19.25 -9.68
CA VAL A 252 9.45 -19.43 -8.31
C VAL A 252 10.97 -19.32 -8.31
N HIS A 253 11.65 -19.86 -9.32
CA HIS A 253 13.11 -19.72 -9.46
C HIS A 253 13.54 -18.26 -9.77
N ARG A 254 12.74 -17.50 -10.53
CA ARG A 254 12.95 -16.05 -10.73
C ARG A 254 12.69 -15.22 -9.47
N PHE A 255 11.75 -15.63 -8.62
CA PHE A 255 11.49 -14.99 -7.33
C PHE A 255 12.57 -15.28 -6.28
N HIS A 256 13.32 -16.38 -6.42
CA HIS A 256 14.43 -16.70 -5.50
C HIS A 256 15.60 -15.71 -5.58
N ASN A 257 15.78 -15.03 -6.73
CA ASN A 257 16.84 -14.02 -6.93
C ASN A 257 16.43 -12.58 -6.60
N ARG A 258 15.21 -12.35 -6.11
CA ARG A 258 14.78 -11.05 -5.59
C ARG A 258 14.34 -11.25 -4.15
N ASN A 259 15.10 -10.71 -3.20
CA ASN A 259 14.88 -10.80 -1.75
C ASN A 259 13.44 -10.41 -1.32
N TYR A 260 12.49 -11.33 -1.44
CA TYR A 260 11.12 -11.23 -0.91
C TYR A 260 10.90 -12.33 0.13
N TRP A 261 11.75 -12.36 1.16
CA TRP A 261 11.71 -13.36 2.25
C TRP A 261 10.64 -13.07 3.33
N HIS A 262 9.54 -12.40 2.98
CA HIS A 262 8.53 -12.00 3.98
C HIS A 262 7.07 -12.30 3.61
N LEU A 263 6.78 -13.18 2.66
CA LEU A 263 5.39 -13.66 2.49
C LEU A 263 5.07 -14.69 3.60
N PRO A 264 4.22 -14.37 4.60
CA PRO A 264 3.86 -15.35 5.61
C PRO A 264 3.01 -16.43 4.98
N GLN A 265 3.06 -17.62 5.57
CA GLN A 265 2.36 -18.81 5.11
C GLN A 265 0.84 -18.58 5.04
N ILE A 266 0.28 -18.42 3.84
CA ILE A 266 -1.16 -18.31 3.54
C ILE A 266 -1.57 -19.49 2.64
N TYR A 267 -2.83 -19.95 2.68
CA TYR A 267 -3.34 -21.06 1.86
C TYR A 267 -4.69 -20.75 1.23
N THR A 268 -5.10 -21.61 0.28
CA THR A 268 -6.46 -21.69 -0.25
C THR A 268 -7.01 -23.09 -0.05
N TYR A 269 -8.28 -23.20 0.36
CA TYR A 269 -9.04 -24.44 0.39
C TYR A 269 -10.14 -24.40 -0.67
#